data_AF-A0A9W7Y5P3-F1
#
_entry.id   AF-A0A9W7Y5P3-F1
#
_cell.length_a   1.000
_cell.length_b   1.000
_cell.length_c   1.000
_cell.angle_alpha   90.00
_cell.angle_beta   90.00
_cell.angle_gamma   90.00
#
_symmetry.space_group_name_H-M   'P 1'
#
loop_
_entity.id
_entity.type
_entity.pdbx_description
1 polymer ?
#
loop_
_entity_poly.entity_id
_entity_poly.type
_entity_poly.pdbx_seq_one_letter_code
_entity_poly.pdbx_strand_id
1 'polypeptide(L)'
;MAALLARFVRRGCEHWAMPRQSLVLRRHVSGAWGAAQQTEVKRLIDEAESSGVPGDWAAVRAHVLEVPMHHQMRWSDSEISRLTTHVDTTYLSHGLSVDWPAVGRLFERSSATCMAVYHTHKRPLAPVKPVRVEIPGLAQLVAKHSGDWDAVARAAGHPLAEVLGAALGQDALGERILADLPHLAFPGQWDAARRQKLREFMKHAGDQPAGDLIKMAAIYVGVAPTDCASAAAALDRQEQAACGVRMRATPWTDDETKLLCEARNAGHSWTQISAMLVGRSVSACSCRWRRLETSTPSSASTSSSISPSLSWTPEELAQLETMVEQSANVKAAERQFAHHRRADVRRQLARMRTRLSLRNLQQLARGHPDKLTEAVKEATGATSEEVDWRQVALAMQSTPGLCRKAYLDLCASRQKRSARWTENECEALRGAVEALGLGTPGFSWDVVARIVGDRRLPHQYAAKYANMMKRPS
;
A
#
# COMPACT_ATOMS: atom_id res chain seq x y z
N MET A 1 -18.21 -32.05 4.37
CA MET A 1 -19.07 -32.51 3.26
C MET A 1 -19.81 -33.80 3.59
N ALA A 2 -19.13 -34.92 3.89
CA ALA A 2 -19.77 -36.21 4.21
C ALA A 2 -20.78 -36.11 5.38
N ALA A 3 -20.44 -35.41 6.47
CA ALA A 3 -21.38 -35.15 7.58
C ALA A 3 -22.55 -34.22 7.21
N LEU A 4 -22.38 -33.33 6.22
CA LEU A 4 -23.43 -32.46 5.70
C LEU A 4 -24.38 -33.25 4.79
N LEU A 5 -23.84 -34.14 3.94
CA LEU A 5 -24.61 -35.08 3.14
C LEU A 5 -25.34 -36.10 4.02
N ALA A 6 -24.71 -36.63 5.07
CA ALA A 6 -25.38 -37.51 6.04
C ALA A 6 -26.55 -36.80 6.75
N ARG A 7 -26.38 -35.52 7.11
CA ARG A 7 -27.47 -34.69 7.65
C ARG A 7 -28.54 -34.35 6.62
N PHE A 8 -28.15 -34.15 5.36
CA PHE A 8 -29.07 -33.83 4.26
C PHE A 8 -29.89 -35.05 3.86
N VAL A 9 -29.28 -36.24 3.80
CA VAL A 9 -29.96 -37.53 3.61
C VAL A 9 -30.92 -37.77 4.77
N ARG A 10 -30.47 -37.63 6.03
CA ARG A 10 -31.38 -37.77 7.20
C ARG A 10 -32.56 -36.81 7.20
N ARG A 11 -32.36 -35.54 6.80
CA ARG A 11 -33.46 -34.55 6.71
C ARG A 11 -34.33 -34.69 5.47
N GLY A 12 -33.80 -35.24 4.38
CA GLY A 12 -34.53 -35.45 3.13
C GLY A 12 -35.54 -36.61 3.22
N CYS A 13 -35.24 -37.64 4.03
CA CYS A 13 -36.11 -38.80 4.21
C CYS A 13 -37.47 -38.48 4.85
N GLU A 14 -37.64 -37.32 5.50
CA GLU A 14 -38.92 -36.94 6.11
C GLU A 14 -39.92 -36.33 5.11
N HIS A 15 -39.52 -35.91 3.90
CA HIS A 15 -40.37 -35.10 2.99
C HIS A 15 -40.27 -35.49 1.50
N TRP A 16 -40.01 -36.76 1.17
CA TRP A 16 -39.92 -37.24 -0.21
C TRP A 16 -41.30 -37.42 -0.88
N ALA A 17 -41.91 -36.30 -1.22
CA ALA A 17 -42.92 -36.21 -2.27
C ALA A 17 -42.78 -34.83 -2.91
N MET A 18 -41.91 -34.66 -3.92
CA MET A 18 -42.00 -33.62 -4.97
C MET A 18 -40.80 -33.72 -5.97
N PRO A 19 -41.03 -33.70 -7.30
CA PRO A 19 -39.98 -33.92 -8.32
C PRO A 19 -38.90 -32.83 -8.47
N ARG A 20 -39.02 -31.67 -7.80
CA ARG A 20 -38.19 -30.48 -8.07
C ARG A 20 -36.84 -30.43 -7.34
N GLN A 21 -36.57 -31.33 -6.39
CA GLN A 21 -35.36 -31.27 -5.55
C GLN A 21 -34.12 -31.99 -6.13
N SER A 22 -34.27 -32.78 -7.20
CA SER A 22 -33.16 -33.43 -7.92
C SER A 22 -32.19 -32.42 -8.58
N LEU A 23 -32.65 -31.20 -8.87
CA LEU A 23 -31.85 -30.10 -9.43
C LEU A 23 -30.90 -29.44 -8.41
N VAL A 24 -31.20 -29.51 -7.11
CA VAL A 24 -30.38 -28.89 -6.05
C VAL A 24 -29.11 -29.70 -5.77
N LEU A 25 -29.19 -31.04 -5.88
CA LEU A 25 -28.03 -31.93 -5.79
C LEU A 25 -27.02 -31.68 -6.92
N ARG A 26 -27.46 -31.31 -8.13
CA ARG A 26 -26.57 -30.99 -9.27
C ARG A 26 -25.66 -29.78 -9.03
N ARG A 27 -26.04 -28.84 -8.17
CA ARG A 27 -25.31 -27.57 -7.99
C ARG A 27 -24.29 -27.57 -6.86
N HIS A 28 -24.30 -28.55 -5.96
CA HIS A 28 -23.46 -28.56 -4.75
C HIS A 28 -22.37 -29.65 -4.71
N VAL A 29 -22.32 -30.54 -5.70
CA VAL A 29 -21.35 -31.65 -5.75
C VAL A 29 -20.41 -31.50 -6.95
N SER A 30 -19.63 -30.41 -7.01
CA SER A 30 -18.65 -30.17 -8.08
C SER A 30 -17.18 -30.35 -7.63
N GLY A 31 -16.94 -31.03 -6.50
CA GLY A 31 -15.60 -31.29 -5.97
C GLY A 31 -15.21 -32.77 -6.10
N ALA A 32 -13.95 -33.05 -6.41
CA ALA A 32 -13.41 -34.41 -6.41
C ALA A 32 -13.49 -35.01 -4.99
N TRP A 33 -14.18 -36.13 -4.84
CA TRP A 33 -14.22 -36.86 -3.56
C TRP A 33 -13.02 -37.79 -3.48
N GLY A 34 -12.31 -37.75 -2.35
CA GLY A 34 -11.26 -38.74 -2.06
C GLY A 34 -11.87 -40.13 -1.81
N ALA A 35 -11.07 -41.19 -1.97
CA ALA A 35 -11.52 -42.57 -1.76
C ALA A 35 -12.21 -42.80 -0.40
N ALA A 36 -11.69 -42.17 0.67
CA ALA A 36 -12.30 -42.24 2.00
C ALA A 36 -13.72 -41.63 2.07
N GLN A 37 -13.98 -40.56 1.30
CA GLN A 37 -15.29 -39.93 1.25
C GLN A 37 -16.29 -40.78 0.45
N GLN A 38 -15.83 -41.45 -0.60
CA GLN A 38 -16.64 -42.38 -1.37
C GLN A 38 -17.03 -43.62 -0.55
N THR A 39 -16.08 -44.18 0.21
CA THR A 39 -16.36 -45.29 1.13
C THR A 39 -17.40 -44.89 2.18
N GLU A 40 -17.28 -43.68 2.75
CA GLU A 40 -18.25 -43.22 3.76
C GLU A 40 -19.63 -42.96 3.16
N VAL A 41 -19.74 -42.41 1.96
CA VAL A 41 -21.05 -42.22 1.31
C VAL A 41 -21.67 -43.55 0.89
N LYS A 42 -20.88 -44.52 0.42
CA LYS A 42 -21.37 -45.87 0.15
C LYS A 42 -21.92 -46.51 1.43
N ARG A 43 -21.16 -46.43 2.54
CA ARG A 43 -21.59 -46.93 3.86
C ARG A 43 -22.92 -46.32 4.29
N LEU A 44 -23.09 -45.00 4.11
CA LEU A 44 -24.32 -44.29 4.48
C LEU A 44 -25.52 -44.68 3.61
N ILE A 45 -25.32 -44.96 2.32
CA ILE A 45 -26.38 -45.46 1.44
C ILE A 45 -26.79 -46.88 1.85
N ASP A 46 -25.82 -47.76 2.12
CA ASP A 46 -26.07 -49.14 2.56
C ASP A 46 -26.79 -49.16 3.94
N GLU A 47 -26.41 -48.26 4.86
CA GLU A 47 -27.06 -48.11 6.17
C GLU A 47 -28.52 -47.62 6.03
N ALA A 48 -28.78 -46.67 5.13
CA ALA A 48 -30.14 -46.15 4.89
C ALA A 48 -31.06 -47.21 4.25
N GLU A 49 -30.54 -48.00 3.32
CA GLU A 49 -31.27 -49.10 2.68
C GLU A 49 -31.60 -50.22 3.68
N SER A 50 -30.61 -50.63 4.50
CA SER A 50 -30.82 -51.66 5.53
C SER A 50 -31.80 -51.24 6.63
N SER A 51 -31.95 -49.93 6.86
CA SER A 51 -32.90 -49.37 7.82
C SER A 51 -34.34 -49.32 7.30
N GLY A 52 -34.61 -49.85 6.10
CA GLY A 52 -35.95 -49.90 5.51
C GLY A 52 -36.51 -48.54 5.11
N VAL A 53 -35.63 -47.53 4.95
CA VAL A 53 -36.06 -46.19 4.55
C VAL A 53 -36.55 -46.26 3.09
N PRO A 54 -37.81 -45.88 2.80
CA PRO A 54 -38.33 -45.94 1.44
C PRO A 54 -37.60 -44.93 0.55
N GLY A 55 -36.96 -45.42 -0.52
CA GLY A 55 -36.24 -44.61 -1.48
C GLY A 55 -35.70 -45.45 -2.64
N ASP A 56 -35.50 -44.82 -3.80
CA ASP A 56 -34.86 -45.46 -4.95
C ASP A 56 -33.32 -45.43 -4.77
N TRP A 57 -32.84 -46.25 -3.84
CA TRP A 57 -31.41 -46.33 -3.50
C TRP A 57 -30.56 -46.89 -4.64
N ALA A 58 -31.17 -47.62 -5.57
CA ALA A 58 -30.53 -48.04 -6.81
C ALA A 58 -30.24 -46.82 -7.71
N ALA A 59 -31.20 -45.92 -7.90
CA ALA A 59 -30.96 -44.67 -8.63
C ALA A 59 -29.96 -43.76 -7.90
N VAL A 60 -29.99 -43.69 -6.57
CA VAL A 60 -29.01 -42.91 -5.79
C VAL A 60 -27.60 -43.50 -5.94
N ARG A 61 -27.43 -44.83 -5.86
CA ARG A 61 -26.14 -45.49 -6.14
C ARG A 61 -25.68 -45.23 -7.58
N ALA A 62 -26.56 -45.38 -8.55
CA ALA A 62 -26.25 -45.08 -9.94
C ALA A 62 -25.82 -43.60 -10.12
N HIS A 63 -26.41 -42.66 -9.39
CA HIS A 63 -26.10 -41.24 -9.53
C HIS A 63 -24.90 -40.75 -8.71
N VAL A 64 -24.61 -41.40 -7.57
CA VAL A 64 -23.54 -40.98 -6.66
C VAL A 64 -22.26 -41.80 -6.87
N LEU A 65 -22.41 -43.08 -7.19
CA LEU A 65 -21.30 -44.01 -7.36
C LEU A 65 -21.05 -44.39 -8.83
N GLU A 66 -22.09 -44.43 -9.67
CA GLU A 66 -21.97 -44.86 -11.08
C GLU A 66 -22.11 -43.76 -12.12
N VAL A 67 -22.22 -42.48 -11.75
CA VAL A 67 -21.98 -41.42 -12.75
C VAL A 67 -20.58 -41.68 -13.28
N PRO A 68 -20.44 -42.07 -14.56
CA PRO A 68 -19.14 -42.40 -15.09
C PRO A 68 -18.31 -41.15 -14.90
N MET A 69 -17.13 -41.31 -14.30
CA MET A 69 -16.15 -40.24 -14.15
C MET A 69 -15.66 -39.78 -15.53
N HIS A 70 -16.52 -39.22 -16.36
CA HIS A 70 -16.15 -38.61 -17.64
C HIS A 70 -15.30 -37.35 -17.46
N HIS A 71 -14.98 -36.95 -16.22
CA HIS A 71 -14.02 -35.90 -15.91
C HIS A 71 -12.89 -36.30 -14.93
N GLN A 72 -12.60 -37.60 -14.76
CA GLN A 72 -11.20 -38.00 -14.63
C GLN A 72 -10.67 -38.29 -16.03
N MET A 73 -10.64 -37.26 -16.89
CA MET A 73 -9.76 -37.33 -18.04
C MET A 73 -8.35 -37.40 -17.47
N ARG A 74 -7.79 -38.62 -17.47
CA ARG A 74 -6.35 -38.82 -17.31
C ARG A 74 -5.70 -37.83 -18.27
N TRP A 75 -4.86 -36.95 -17.73
CA TRP A 75 -4.06 -36.09 -18.58
C TRP A 75 -3.22 -37.01 -19.45
N SER A 76 -3.38 -36.90 -20.76
CA SER A 76 -2.47 -37.56 -21.68
C SER A 76 -1.07 -36.97 -21.50
N ASP A 77 -0.03 -37.75 -21.76
CA ASP A 77 1.35 -37.25 -21.69
C ASP A 77 1.55 -36.01 -22.57
N SER A 78 0.78 -35.90 -23.66
CA SER A 78 0.75 -34.73 -24.55
C SER A 78 0.15 -33.49 -23.89
N GLU A 79 -0.93 -33.62 -23.11
CA GLU A 79 -1.53 -32.50 -22.37
C GLU A 79 -0.63 -32.07 -21.21
N ILE A 80 0.01 -33.02 -20.52
CA ILE A 80 0.98 -32.73 -19.45
C ILE A 80 2.15 -31.96 -20.04
N SER A 81 2.70 -32.43 -21.17
CA SER A 81 3.80 -31.75 -21.86
C SER A 81 3.43 -30.35 -22.35
N ARG A 82 2.21 -30.17 -22.88
CA ARG A 82 1.69 -28.85 -23.27
C ARG A 82 1.53 -27.92 -22.08
N LEU A 83 1.02 -28.41 -20.95
CA LEU A 83 0.84 -27.62 -19.73
C LEU A 83 2.19 -27.17 -19.17
N THR A 84 3.14 -28.10 -19.00
CA THR A 84 4.47 -27.76 -18.47
C THR A 84 5.19 -26.79 -19.39
N THR A 85 5.19 -27.05 -20.70
CA THR A 85 5.81 -26.15 -21.69
C THR A 85 5.18 -24.77 -21.65
N HIS A 86 3.85 -24.66 -21.61
CA HIS A 86 3.17 -23.36 -21.57
C HIS A 86 3.50 -22.56 -20.30
N VAL A 87 3.43 -23.21 -19.13
CA VAL A 87 3.75 -22.56 -17.85
C VAL A 87 5.21 -22.10 -17.79
N ASP A 88 6.14 -22.96 -18.23
CA ASP A 88 7.57 -22.66 -18.19
C ASP A 88 7.95 -21.55 -19.18
N THR A 89 7.41 -21.58 -20.41
CA THR A 89 7.77 -20.62 -21.47
C THR A 89 7.04 -19.29 -21.40
N THR A 90 5.82 -19.26 -20.86
CA THR A 90 4.99 -18.04 -20.84
C THR A 90 5.16 -17.27 -19.54
N TYR A 91 5.36 -17.98 -18.42
CA TYR A 91 5.43 -17.35 -17.10
C TYR A 91 6.84 -17.42 -16.51
N LEU A 92 7.40 -18.62 -16.35
CA LEU A 92 8.61 -18.77 -15.54
C LEU A 92 9.89 -18.29 -16.24
N SER A 93 10.03 -18.49 -17.55
CA SER A 93 11.15 -17.97 -18.37
C SER A 93 11.27 -16.44 -18.28
N HIS A 94 10.16 -15.75 -18.07
CA HIS A 94 10.04 -14.30 -17.97
C HIS A 94 9.97 -13.79 -16.52
N GLY A 95 10.13 -14.66 -15.52
CA GLY A 95 10.06 -14.29 -14.10
C GLY A 95 8.67 -13.85 -13.62
N LEU A 96 7.60 -14.21 -14.34
CA LEU A 96 6.23 -13.85 -14.01
C LEU A 96 5.60 -14.87 -13.06
N SER A 97 4.67 -14.39 -12.21
CA SER A 97 3.79 -15.28 -11.45
C SER A 97 2.79 -15.97 -12.37
N VAL A 98 2.61 -17.28 -12.22
CA VAL A 98 1.66 -18.08 -13.00
C VAL A 98 0.21 -17.68 -12.68
N ASP A 99 -0.55 -17.27 -13.69
CA ASP A 99 -2.00 -17.04 -13.59
C ASP A 99 -2.76 -18.36 -13.79
N TRP A 100 -2.86 -19.14 -12.71
CA TRP A 100 -3.52 -20.45 -12.74
C TRP A 100 -4.97 -20.44 -13.24
N PRO A 101 -5.81 -19.42 -12.94
CA PRO A 101 -7.11 -19.25 -13.59
C PRO A 101 -7.04 -19.16 -15.13
N ALA A 102 -6.10 -18.40 -15.69
CA ALA A 102 -5.92 -18.31 -17.14
C ALA A 102 -5.45 -19.64 -17.73
N VAL A 103 -4.48 -20.30 -17.09
CA VAL A 103 -4.02 -21.64 -17.47
C VAL A 103 -5.17 -22.67 -17.40
N GLY A 104 -6.02 -22.60 -16.37
CA GLY A 104 -7.20 -23.44 -16.25
C GLY A 104 -8.15 -23.31 -17.45
N ARG A 105 -8.44 -22.07 -17.86
CA ARG A 105 -9.27 -21.81 -19.06
C ARG A 105 -8.65 -22.36 -20.33
N LEU A 106 -7.34 -22.20 -20.52
CA LEU A 106 -6.63 -22.67 -21.72
C LEU A 106 -6.68 -24.19 -21.89
N PHE A 107 -6.65 -24.94 -20.79
CA PHE A 107 -6.70 -26.40 -20.80
C PHE A 107 -8.10 -26.95 -20.54
N GLU A 108 -9.12 -26.09 -20.42
CA GLU A 108 -10.50 -26.46 -20.07
C GLU A 108 -10.57 -27.30 -18.76
N ARG A 109 -9.72 -26.96 -17.79
CA ARG A 109 -9.63 -27.61 -16.47
C ARG A 109 -9.70 -26.57 -15.34
N SER A 110 -9.93 -27.06 -14.11
CA SER A 110 -9.83 -26.19 -12.95
C SER A 110 -8.38 -25.73 -12.73
N SER A 111 -8.19 -24.51 -12.25
CA SER A 111 -6.88 -23.96 -11.90
C SER A 111 -6.13 -24.84 -10.90
N ALA A 112 -6.85 -25.42 -9.94
CA ALA A 112 -6.31 -26.36 -8.95
C ALA A 112 -5.81 -27.65 -9.59
N THR A 113 -6.51 -28.18 -10.59
CA THR A 113 -6.11 -29.39 -11.32
C THR A 113 -4.85 -29.13 -12.15
N CYS A 114 -4.80 -28.03 -12.89
CA CYS A 114 -3.60 -27.65 -13.66
C CYS A 114 -2.39 -27.44 -12.73
N MET A 115 -2.57 -26.75 -11.61
CA MET A 115 -1.52 -26.53 -10.63
C MET A 115 -0.99 -27.86 -10.06
N ALA A 116 -1.89 -28.76 -9.65
CA ALA A 116 -1.51 -30.07 -9.12
C ALA A 116 -0.73 -30.90 -10.15
N VAL A 117 -1.23 -31.00 -11.39
CA VAL A 117 -0.57 -31.76 -12.46
C VAL A 117 0.78 -31.16 -12.82
N TYR A 118 0.87 -29.84 -12.93
CA TYR A 118 2.15 -29.16 -13.15
C TYR A 118 3.15 -29.50 -12.04
N HIS A 119 2.78 -29.41 -10.77
CA HIS A 119 3.70 -29.72 -9.67
C HIS A 119 4.09 -31.20 -9.59
N THR A 120 3.17 -32.12 -9.91
CA THR A 120 3.45 -33.57 -9.91
C THR A 120 4.38 -33.98 -11.06
N HIS A 121 4.25 -33.35 -12.23
CA HIS A 121 4.99 -33.73 -13.44
C HIS A 121 6.12 -32.76 -13.82
N LYS A 122 6.33 -31.70 -13.02
CA LYS A 122 7.53 -30.88 -13.12
C LYS A 122 8.73 -31.75 -12.79
N ARG A 123 9.37 -32.26 -13.84
CA ARG A 123 10.75 -32.75 -13.72
C ARG A 123 11.54 -31.62 -13.06
N PRO A 124 12.43 -31.91 -12.09
CA PRO A 124 13.35 -30.91 -11.61
C PRO A 124 14.11 -30.40 -12.83
N LEU A 125 13.70 -29.24 -13.32
CA LEU A 125 14.44 -28.50 -14.30
C LEU A 125 15.80 -28.31 -13.64
N ALA A 126 16.86 -28.90 -14.20
CA ALA A 126 18.19 -28.35 -13.99
C ALA A 126 18.02 -26.85 -14.18
N PRO A 127 18.39 -26.02 -13.19
CA PRO A 127 17.90 -24.66 -13.04
C PRO A 127 17.88 -23.99 -14.41
N VAL A 128 16.67 -23.79 -14.96
CA VAL A 128 16.52 -23.03 -16.19
C VAL A 128 16.94 -21.64 -15.79
N LYS A 129 18.19 -21.33 -16.10
CA LYS A 129 18.72 -19.98 -16.01
C LYS A 129 17.69 -19.13 -16.76
N PRO A 130 17.18 -18.03 -16.17
CA PRO A 130 16.38 -17.08 -16.93
C PRO A 130 17.12 -16.82 -18.24
N VAL A 131 16.39 -16.62 -19.35
CA VAL A 131 16.99 -16.21 -20.62
C VAL A 131 17.59 -14.82 -20.36
N ARG A 132 18.79 -14.83 -19.78
CA ARG A 132 19.64 -13.68 -19.56
C ARG A 132 20.14 -13.36 -20.94
N VAL A 133 19.68 -12.25 -21.48
CA VAL A 133 20.36 -11.63 -22.60
C VAL A 133 21.73 -11.23 -22.03
N GLU A 134 22.71 -12.11 -22.23
CA GLU A 134 24.10 -11.80 -21.91
C GLU A 134 24.55 -10.80 -22.97
N ILE A 135 24.69 -9.54 -22.57
CA ILE A 135 25.28 -8.50 -23.42
C ILE A 135 26.79 -8.54 -23.15
N PRO A 136 27.61 -9.09 -24.07
CA PRO A 136 29.05 -9.20 -23.86
C PRO A 136 29.67 -7.82 -23.70
N GLY A 137 30.49 -7.63 -22.66
CA GLY A 137 31.14 -6.35 -22.41
C GLY A 137 30.25 -5.27 -21.78
N LEU A 138 29.05 -5.59 -21.29
CA LEU A 138 28.14 -4.60 -20.66
C LEU A 138 28.84 -3.77 -19.57
N ALA A 139 29.63 -4.39 -18.69
CA ALA A 139 30.38 -3.67 -17.66
C ALA A 139 31.42 -2.67 -18.22
N GLN A 140 32.05 -3.01 -19.36
CA GLN A 140 33.00 -2.13 -20.04
C GLN A 140 32.29 -0.97 -20.73
N LEU A 141 31.12 -1.23 -21.32
CA LEU A 141 30.26 -0.19 -21.91
C LEU A 141 29.74 0.78 -20.84
N VAL A 142 29.27 0.27 -19.70
CA VAL A 142 28.81 1.10 -18.56
C VAL A 142 29.95 1.98 -18.05
N ALA A 143 31.16 1.42 -17.90
CA ALA A 143 32.33 2.18 -17.48
C ALA A 143 32.74 3.25 -18.52
N LYS A 144 32.70 2.90 -19.82
CA LYS A 144 33.08 3.79 -20.93
C LYS A 144 32.13 4.98 -21.09
N HIS A 145 30.84 4.78 -20.85
CA HIS A 145 29.80 5.78 -21.07
C HIS A 145 29.37 6.51 -19.78
N SER A 146 30.10 6.33 -18.68
CA SER A 146 29.92 7.08 -17.41
C SER A 146 28.46 7.16 -16.92
N GLY A 147 27.69 6.08 -17.12
CA GLY A 147 26.27 6.03 -16.71
C GLY A 147 25.25 6.65 -17.67
N ASP A 148 25.64 7.06 -18.88
CA ASP A 148 24.70 7.37 -19.97
C ASP A 148 24.12 6.08 -20.55
N TRP A 149 23.01 5.62 -19.97
CA TRP A 149 22.36 4.37 -20.33
C TRP A 149 21.84 4.35 -21.78
N ASP A 150 21.52 5.50 -22.37
CA ASP A 150 21.12 5.59 -23.77
C ASP A 150 22.32 5.37 -24.70
N ALA A 151 23.49 5.89 -24.33
CA ALA A 151 24.74 5.60 -25.03
C ALA A 151 25.18 4.14 -24.86
N VAL A 152 25.02 3.57 -23.65
CA VAL A 152 25.28 2.14 -23.39
C VAL A 152 24.36 1.26 -24.25
N ALA A 153 23.07 1.59 -24.32
CA ALA A 153 22.11 0.82 -25.12
C ALA A 153 22.41 0.89 -26.63
N ARG A 154 22.71 2.09 -27.16
CA ARG A 154 23.15 2.26 -28.55
C ARG A 154 24.44 1.52 -28.86
N ALA A 155 25.42 1.58 -27.96
CA ALA A 155 26.69 0.88 -28.14
C ALA A 155 26.56 -0.65 -28.02
N ALA A 156 25.62 -1.13 -27.22
CA ALA A 156 25.29 -2.55 -27.11
C ALA A 156 24.48 -3.06 -28.31
N GLY A 157 23.79 -2.19 -29.06
CA GLY A 157 22.88 -2.60 -30.12
C GLY A 157 21.58 -3.23 -29.60
N HIS A 158 21.22 -2.96 -28.35
CA HIS A 158 20.04 -3.52 -27.67
C HIS A 158 19.08 -2.42 -27.21
N PRO A 159 17.76 -2.68 -27.15
CA PRO A 159 16.81 -1.79 -26.51
C PRO A 159 17.21 -1.49 -25.06
N LEU A 160 17.01 -0.24 -24.62
CA LEU A 160 17.35 0.24 -23.28
C LEU A 160 16.79 -0.65 -22.16
N ALA A 161 15.55 -1.14 -22.31
CA ALA A 161 14.92 -2.02 -21.31
C ALA A 161 15.65 -3.36 -21.17
N GLU A 162 16.15 -3.95 -22.25
CA GLU A 162 16.93 -5.19 -22.22
C GLU A 162 18.29 -4.97 -21.57
N VAL A 163 18.92 -3.83 -21.84
CA VAL A 163 20.22 -3.44 -21.28
C VAL A 163 20.13 -3.22 -19.78
N LEU A 164 19.08 -2.51 -19.32
CA LEU A 164 18.81 -2.30 -17.89
C LEU A 164 18.43 -3.59 -17.18
N GLY A 165 17.64 -4.46 -17.83
CA GLY A 165 17.30 -5.78 -17.32
C GLY A 165 18.52 -6.70 -17.18
N ALA A 166 19.41 -6.70 -18.17
CA ALA A 166 20.67 -7.43 -18.14
C ALA A 166 21.62 -6.91 -17.04
N ALA A 167 21.69 -5.59 -16.85
CA ALA A 167 22.49 -4.97 -15.80
C ALA A 167 21.98 -5.33 -14.39
N LEU A 168 20.66 -5.33 -14.19
CA LEU A 168 20.00 -5.75 -12.95
C LEU A 168 20.17 -7.24 -12.66
N GLY A 169 20.24 -8.07 -13.69
CA GLY A 169 20.41 -9.52 -13.56
C GLY A 169 21.84 -9.97 -13.24
N GLN A 170 22.83 -9.07 -13.30
CA GLN A 170 24.22 -9.34 -12.93
C GLN A 170 24.44 -8.87 -11.48
N ASP A 171 24.36 -9.77 -10.51
CA ASP A 171 24.35 -9.43 -9.06
C ASP A 171 25.44 -8.42 -8.65
N ALA A 172 26.68 -8.59 -9.12
CA ALA A 172 27.78 -7.68 -8.81
C ALA A 172 27.67 -6.31 -9.51
N LEU A 173 27.14 -6.27 -10.74
CA LEU A 173 26.97 -5.03 -11.50
C LEU A 173 25.72 -4.27 -11.03
N GLY A 174 24.61 -4.97 -10.79
CA GLY A 174 23.37 -4.41 -10.27
C GLY A 174 23.55 -3.81 -8.88
N GLU A 175 24.19 -4.52 -7.95
CA GLU A 175 24.53 -3.98 -6.61
C GLU A 175 25.51 -2.81 -6.71
N ARG A 176 26.52 -2.89 -7.59
CA ARG A 176 27.46 -1.77 -7.77
C ARG A 176 26.80 -0.55 -8.38
N ILE A 177 25.92 -0.72 -9.38
CA ILE A 177 25.13 0.38 -9.95
C ILE A 177 24.24 0.99 -8.87
N LEU A 178 23.52 0.16 -8.10
CA LEU A 178 22.63 0.65 -7.04
C LEU A 178 23.39 1.30 -5.88
N ALA A 179 24.63 0.89 -5.60
CA ALA A 179 25.50 1.47 -4.59
C ALA A 179 26.22 2.75 -5.09
N ASP A 180 26.56 2.82 -6.37
CA ASP A 180 27.19 3.98 -7.02
C ASP A 180 26.17 5.05 -7.41
N LEU A 181 24.86 4.73 -7.40
CA LEU A 181 23.80 5.73 -7.50
C LEU A 181 24.03 6.75 -6.37
N PRO A 182 24.26 8.03 -6.70
CA PRO A 182 24.75 8.99 -5.73
C PRO A 182 23.83 9.06 -4.51
N HIS A 183 24.39 8.89 -3.31
CA HIS A 183 23.80 9.32 -2.03
C HIS A 183 23.59 10.86 -1.96
N LEU A 184 23.74 11.56 -3.09
CA LEU A 184 23.76 13.01 -3.24
C LEU A 184 22.56 13.48 -4.06
N ALA A 185 21.42 13.64 -3.39
CA ALA A 185 20.65 14.88 -3.40
C ALA A 185 19.45 14.74 -2.46
N PHE A 186 19.29 15.76 -1.62
CA PHE A 186 18.24 15.96 -0.64
C PHE A 186 16.84 15.46 -1.06
N PRO A 187 16.01 15.00 -0.11
CA PRO A 187 14.57 14.92 -0.30
C PRO A 187 14.04 16.35 -0.50
N GLY A 188 13.98 16.84 -1.74
CA GLY A 188 13.65 18.25 -1.95
C GLY A 188 13.34 18.66 -3.37
N GLN A 189 14.24 18.45 -4.34
CA GLN A 189 14.01 19.00 -5.69
C GLN A 189 14.41 18.00 -6.76
N TRP A 190 13.39 17.29 -7.25
CA TRP A 190 13.42 16.77 -8.61
C TRP A 190 13.50 17.96 -9.55
N ASP A 191 14.59 18.13 -10.28
CA ASP A 191 14.69 19.16 -11.32
C ASP A 191 13.74 18.84 -12.50
N ALA A 192 13.58 19.79 -13.42
CA ALA A 192 12.70 19.59 -14.58
C ALA A 192 13.20 18.47 -15.51
N ALA A 193 14.52 18.27 -15.63
CA ALA A 193 15.13 17.30 -16.52
C ALA A 193 14.92 15.85 -16.04
N ARG A 194 15.12 15.57 -14.75
CA ARG A 194 14.88 14.26 -14.14
C ARG A 194 13.41 13.85 -14.21
N ARG A 195 12.50 14.81 -13.99
CA ARG A 195 11.05 14.59 -14.16
C ARG A 195 10.67 14.28 -15.61
N GLN A 196 11.34 14.93 -16.56
CA GLN A 196 11.13 14.65 -17.98
C GLN A 196 11.61 13.24 -18.36
N LYS A 197 12.82 12.85 -17.95
CA LYS A 197 13.33 11.48 -18.15
C LYS A 197 12.43 10.41 -17.55
N LEU A 198 11.93 10.63 -16.33
CA LEU A 198 11.00 9.69 -15.70
C LEU A 198 9.69 9.57 -16.48
N ARG A 199 9.13 10.68 -17.00
CA ARG A 199 7.93 10.64 -17.85
C ARG A 199 8.16 9.89 -19.16
N GLU A 200 9.30 10.12 -19.81
CA GLU A 200 9.67 9.41 -21.03
C GLU A 200 9.82 7.91 -20.77
N PHE A 201 10.50 7.52 -19.69
CA PHE A 201 10.59 6.12 -19.28
C PHE A 201 9.21 5.49 -19.05
N MET A 202 8.34 6.16 -18.29
CA MET A 202 6.99 5.63 -18.00
C MET A 202 6.13 5.51 -19.26
N LYS A 203 6.27 6.42 -20.23
CA LYS A 203 5.58 6.33 -21.53
C LYS A 203 6.01 5.10 -22.34
N HIS A 204 7.26 4.66 -22.19
CA HIS A 204 7.79 3.48 -22.89
C HIS A 204 7.53 2.16 -22.13
N ALA A 205 7.41 2.22 -20.81
CA ALA A 205 7.25 1.05 -19.93
C ALA A 205 5.80 0.55 -19.77
N GLY A 206 4.79 1.33 -20.18
CA GLY A 206 3.37 0.96 -20.05
C GLY A 206 2.77 1.22 -18.65
N ASP A 207 1.46 0.92 -18.52
CA ASP A 207 0.57 1.51 -17.49
C ASP A 207 0.72 1.02 -16.03
N GLN A 208 1.63 0.09 -15.71
CA GLN A 208 1.82 -0.35 -14.31
C GLN A 208 3.28 -0.37 -13.89
N PRO A 209 3.69 0.43 -12.88
CA PRO A 209 4.98 0.25 -12.25
C PRO A 209 4.92 -1.00 -11.36
N ALA A 210 5.19 -2.18 -11.95
CA ALA A 210 5.63 -3.33 -11.18
C ALA A 210 6.93 -2.97 -10.44
N GLY A 211 7.24 -3.66 -9.33
CA GLY A 211 8.40 -3.33 -8.48
C GLY A 211 9.73 -3.24 -9.25
N ASP A 212 9.87 -4.01 -10.33
CA ASP A 212 11.07 -4.01 -11.17
C ASP A 212 11.14 -2.83 -12.15
N LEU A 213 10.00 -2.30 -12.60
CA LEU A 213 9.96 -1.08 -13.41
C LEU A 213 10.36 0.16 -12.61
N ILE A 214 10.06 0.19 -11.30
CA ILE A 214 10.53 1.26 -10.40
C ILE A 214 12.05 1.19 -10.25
N LYS A 215 12.64 -0.01 -10.14
CA LYS A 215 14.09 -0.18 -10.08
C LYS A 215 14.76 0.20 -11.39
N MET A 216 14.19 -0.18 -12.53
CA MET A 216 14.70 0.23 -13.84
C MET A 216 14.61 1.74 -14.05
N ALA A 217 13.48 2.37 -13.67
CA ALA A 217 13.32 3.82 -13.70
C ALA A 217 14.33 4.53 -12.80
N ALA A 218 14.59 3.96 -11.61
CA ALA A 218 15.56 4.49 -10.65
C ALA A 218 16.99 4.49 -11.22
N ILE A 219 17.39 3.39 -11.87
CA ILE A 219 18.68 3.29 -12.56
C ILE A 219 18.74 4.27 -13.75
N TYR A 220 17.67 4.33 -14.55
CA TYR A 220 17.60 5.21 -15.71
C TYR A 220 17.70 6.70 -15.35
N VAL A 221 17.06 7.10 -14.26
CA VAL A 221 17.02 8.50 -13.79
C VAL A 221 18.20 8.83 -12.86
N GLY A 222 18.95 7.83 -12.40
CA GLY A 222 20.08 8.02 -11.51
C GLY A 222 19.66 8.38 -10.08
N VAL A 223 18.58 7.78 -9.56
CA VAL A 223 18.00 8.07 -8.24
C VAL A 223 17.69 6.80 -7.46
N ALA A 224 17.51 6.89 -6.14
CA ALA A 224 17.08 5.74 -5.35
C ALA A 224 15.65 5.28 -5.74
N PRO A 225 15.35 3.97 -5.70
CA PRO A 225 14.02 3.45 -6.04
C PRO A 225 12.86 4.06 -5.25
N THR A 226 13.08 4.38 -3.97
CA THR A 226 12.07 5.03 -3.11
C THR A 226 11.76 6.45 -3.56
N ASP A 227 12.77 7.18 -4.03
CA ASP A 227 12.61 8.55 -4.51
C ASP A 227 11.95 8.55 -5.89
N CYS A 228 12.34 7.60 -6.75
CA CYS A 228 11.71 7.38 -8.04
C CYS A 228 10.21 7.06 -7.89
N ALA A 229 9.85 6.19 -6.95
CA ALA A 229 8.45 5.87 -6.65
C ALA A 229 7.69 7.10 -6.13
N SER A 230 8.31 7.88 -5.24
CA SER A 230 7.72 9.10 -4.67
C SER A 230 7.47 10.16 -5.74
N ALA A 231 8.38 10.29 -6.70
CA ALA A 231 8.27 11.24 -7.80
C ALA A 231 7.34 10.79 -8.91
N ALA A 232 7.30 9.49 -9.24
CA ALA A 232 6.29 8.93 -10.12
C ALA A 232 4.88 9.23 -9.57
N ALA A 233 4.68 9.03 -8.25
CA ALA A 233 3.43 9.40 -7.59
C ALA A 233 3.18 10.91 -7.56
N ALA A 234 4.22 11.76 -7.54
CA ALA A 234 4.08 13.20 -7.61
C ALA A 234 3.73 13.69 -9.02
N LEU A 235 4.31 13.08 -10.06
CA LEU A 235 4.00 13.35 -11.46
C LEU A 235 2.56 12.93 -11.78
N ASP A 236 2.12 11.77 -11.32
CA ASP A 236 0.72 11.34 -11.44
C ASP A 236 -0.23 12.38 -10.79
N ARG A 237 0.09 12.87 -9.60
CA ARG A 237 -0.67 13.98 -8.96
C ARG A 237 -0.62 15.29 -9.76
N GLN A 238 0.49 15.60 -10.41
CA GLN A 238 0.65 16.82 -11.20
C GLN A 238 -0.11 16.73 -12.52
N GLU A 239 -0.09 15.60 -13.19
CA GLU A 239 -0.89 15.33 -14.40
C GLU A 239 -2.39 15.38 -14.09
N GLN A 240 -2.79 14.82 -12.95
CA GLN A 240 -4.15 14.96 -12.40
C GLN A 240 -4.52 16.43 -12.07
N ALA A 241 -3.55 17.28 -11.72
CA ALA A 241 -3.79 18.69 -11.49
C ALA A 241 -3.83 19.52 -12.79
N ALA A 242 -2.99 19.18 -13.76
CA ALA A 242 -2.83 19.89 -15.04
C ALA A 242 -4.01 19.68 -15.99
N CYS A 243 -4.70 18.54 -15.90
CA CYS A 243 -5.94 18.34 -16.66
C CYS A 243 -7.10 19.25 -16.19
N GLY A 244 -6.89 20.15 -15.21
CA GLY A 244 -7.90 21.08 -14.69
C GLY A 244 -9.00 20.41 -13.87
N VAL A 245 -9.06 19.09 -13.93
CA VAL A 245 -9.96 18.27 -13.14
C VAL A 245 -9.29 18.01 -11.79
N ARG A 246 -9.32 19.01 -10.92
CA ARG A 246 -9.39 18.71 -9.48
C ARG A 246 -10.71 17.99 -9.29
N MET A 247 -10.74 16.68 -9.55
CA MET A 247 -11.79 15.79 -9.07
C MET A 247 -11.73 15.93 -7.55
N ARG A 248 -12.46 16.91 -6.99
CA ARG A 248 -12.91 16.82 -5.61
C ARG A 248 -13.45 15.41 -5.53
N ALA A 249 -12.85 14.57 -4.70
CA ALA A 249 -13.15 13.15 -4.65
C ALA A 249 -14.66 13.01 -4.48
N THR A 250 -15.36 12.84 -5.60
CA THR A 250 -16.80 12.72 -5.59
C THR A 250 -17.06 11.48 -4.76
N PRO A 251 -17.97 11.52 -3.78
CA PRO A 251 -18.29 10.31 -3.03
C PRO A 251 -18.65 9.20 -4.02
N TRP A 252 -18.20 7.98 -3.76
CA TRP A 252 -18.54 6.83 -4.60
C TRP A 252 -20.04 6.62 -4.52
N THR A 253 -20.73 6.66 -5.66
CA THR A 253 -22.15 6.33 -5.71
C THR A 253 -22.32 4.80 -5.64
N ASP A 254 -23.53 4.36 -5.31
CA ASP A 254 -23.85 2.94 -5.27
C ASP A 254 -23.77 2.32 -6.67
N ASP A 255 -24.16 3.06 -7.71
CA ASP A 255 -24.06 2.63 -9.11
C ASP A 255 -22.60 2.46 -9.56
N GLU A 256 -21.72 3.42 -9.24
CA GLU A 256 -20.28 3.29 -9.53
C GLU A 256 -19.67 2.10 -8.78
N THR A 257 -20.10 1.87 -7.54
CA THR A 257 -19.63 0.75 -6.72
C THR A 257 -20.11 -0.59 -7.31
N LYS A 258 -21.36 -0.67 -7.77
CA LYS A 258 -21.92 -1.84 -8.43
C LYS A 258 -21.20 -2.14 -9.76
N LEU A 259 -20.99 -1.13 -10.60
CA LEU A 259 -20.27 -1.28 -11.87
C LEU A 259 -18.81 -1.69 -11.66
N LEU A 260 -18.14 -1.12 -10.65
CA LEU A 260 -16.79 -1.53 -10.25
C LEU A 260 -16.76 -3.03 -9.88
N CYS A 261 -17.73 -3.51 -9.10
CA CYS A 261 -17.82 -4.91 -8.70
C CYS A 261 -18.12 -5.85 -9.88
N GLU A 262 -19.08 -5.50 -10.72
CA GLU A 262 -19.44 -6.27 -11.91
C GLU A 262 -18.25 -6.37 -12.87
N ALA A 263 -17.62 -5.23 -13.18
CA ALA A 263 -16.49 -5.21 -14.10
C ALA A 263 -15.29 -5.99 -13.54
N ARG A 264 -15.05 -5.92 -12.23
CA ARG A 264 -13.97 -6.68 -11.60
C ARG A 264 -14.24 -8.17 -11.59
N ASN A 265 -15.47 -8.59 -11.29
CA ASN A 265 -15.90 -9.99 -11.33
C ASN A 265 -15.85 -10.57 -12.76
N ALA A 266 -16.06 -9.73 -13.78
CA ALA A 266 -15.89 -10.08 -15.18
C ALA A 266 -14.41 -10.19 -15.62
N GLY A 267 -13.46 -9.87 -14.74
CA GLY A 267 -12.02 -10.00 -15.01
C GLY A 267 -11.40 -8.81 -15.76
N HIS A 268 -12.09 -7.66 -15.84
CA HIS A 268 -11.53 -6.48 -16.48
C HIS A 268 -10.28 -5.94 -15.75
N SER A 269 -9.36 -5.37 -16.54
CA SER A 269 -8.19 -4.68 -16.03
C SER A 269 -8.58 -3.35 -15.39
N TRP A 270 -7.75 -2.81 -14.49
CA TRP A 270 -8.06 -1.53 -13.82
C TRP A 270 -8.16 -0.36 -14.81
N THR A 271 -7.41 -0.40 -15.92
CA THR A 271 -7.48 0.58 -17.00
C THR A 271 -8.85 0.52 -17.69
N GLN A 272 -9.32 -0.67 -18.03
CA GLN A 272 -10.67 -0.86 -18.61
C GLN A 272 -11.75 -0.38 -17.65
N ILE A 273 -11.66 -0.75 -16.37
CA ILE A 273 -12.60 -0.31 -15.33
C ILE A 273 -12.61 1.22 -15.20
N SER A 274 -11.46 1.87 -15.23
CA SER A 274 -11.38 3.34 -15.16
C SER A 274 -11.97 4.03 -16.39
N ALA A 275 -11.85 3.41 -17.57
CA ALA A 275 -12.49 3.90 -18.79
C ALA A 275 -14.02 3.76 -18.72
N MET A 276 -14.53 2.72 -18.05
CA MET A 276 -15.97 2.52 -17.81
C MET A 276 -16.52 3.50 -16.75
N LEU A 277 -15.71 3.86 -15.75
CA LEU A 277 -16.07 4.79 -14.68
C LEU A 277 -15.53 6.19 -14.98
N VAL A 278 -16.16 6.88 -15.93
CA VAL A 278 -15.72 8.21 -16.38
C VAL A 278 -15.53 9.15 -15.20
N GLY A 279 -14.30 9.66 -15.07
CA GLY A 279 -13.93 10.56 -13.97
C GLY A 279 -13.30 9.90 -12.75
N ARG A 280 -13.16 8.58 -12.75
CA ARG A 280 -12.37 7.84 -11.75
C ARG A 280 -11.04 7.42 -12.36
N SER A 281 -9.96 7.66 -11.63
CA SER A 281 -8.64 7.16 -12.02
C SER A 281 -8.49 5.67 -11.74
N VAL A 282 -7.58 5.00 -12.45
CA VAL A 282 -7.18 3.60 -12.22
C VAL A 282 -6.86 3.34 -10.74
N SER A 283 -6.11 4.25 -10.12
CA SER A 283 -5.73 4.16 -8.71
C SER A 283 -6.93 4.30 -7.77
N ALA A 284 -7.91 5.15 -8.10
CA ALA A 284 -9.14 5.29 -7.33
C ALA A 284 -9.97 4.01 -7.35
N CYS A 285 -10.16 3.39 -8.52
CA CYS A 285 -10.86 2.11 -8.69
C CYS A 285 -10.20 0.99 -7.87
N SER A 286 -8.87 0.83 -7.99
CA SER A 286 -8.11 -0.19 -7.24
C SER A 286 -8.17 0.02 -5.72
N CYS A 287 -8.05 1.27 -5.26
CA CYS A 287 -8.16 1.58 -3.83
C CYS A 287 -9.57 1.32 -3.30
N ARG A 288 -10.61 1.65 -4.06
CA ARG A 288 -12.00 1.40 -3.67
C ARG A 288 -12.28 -0.09 -3.56
N TRP A 289 -11.86 -0.88 -4.55
CA TRP A 289 -12.04 -2.33 -4.54
C TRP A 289 -11.43 -3.00 -3.30
N ARG A 290 -10.17 -2.67 -2.96
CA ARG A 290 -9.53 -3.18 -1.74
C ARG A 290 -10.32 -2.86 -0.46
N ARG A 291 -10.96 -1.68 -0.41
CA ARG A 291 -11.82 -1.32 0.72
C ARG A 291 -13.08 -2.17 0.73
N LEU A 292 -13.70 -2.42 -0.42
CA LEU A 292 -14.89 -3.28 -0.54
C LEU A 292 -14.58 -4.71 -0.09
N GLU A 293 -13.46 -5.30 -0.51
CA GLU A 293 -13.02 -6.63 -0.08
C GLU A 293 -12.86 -6.72 1.46
N THR A 294 -12.35 -5.66 2.08
CA THR A 294 -12.22 -5.61 3.54
C THR A 294 -13.54 -5.31 4.26
N SER A 295 -14.51 -4.72 3.56
CA SER A 295 -15.77 -4.25 4.13
C SER A 295 -16.92 -5.23 3.92
N THR A 296 -16.86 -6.16 2.98
CA THR A 296 -17.84 -7.24 2.87
C THR A 296 -17.72 -8.13 4.11
N PRO A 297 -18.67 -8.05 5.08
CA PRO A 297 -18.73 -9.07 6.12
C PRO A 297 -19.05 -10.36 5.38
N SER A 298 -18.10 -11.30 5.39
CA SER A 298 -18.24 -12.63 4.78
C SER A 298 -19.60 -13.21 5.18
N SER A 299 -20.58 -13.06 4.29
CA SER A 299 -21.98 -13.32 4.60
C SER A 299 -22.19 -14.83 4.54
N ALA A 300 -22.80 -15.36 5.61
CA ALA A 300 -23.19 -16.76 5.82
C ALA A 300 -22.08 -17.75 6.22
N SER A 301 -21.53 -17.58 7.43
CA SER A 301 -21.23 -18.73 8.29
C SER A 301 -22.22 -18.71 9.46
N THR A 302 -23.37 -19.34 9.23
CA THR A 302 -24.39 -19.64 10.24
C THR A 302 -23.89 -20.77 11.13
N SER A 303 -23.06 -20.42 12.11
CA SER A 303 -22.81 -21.28 13.26
C SER A 303 -22.71 -20.40 14.50
N SER A 304 -23.79 -20.42 15.27
CA SER A 304 -23.89 -20.01 16.66
C SER A 304 -22.84 -20.76 17.48
N SER A 305 -21.62 -20.23 17.53
CA SER A 305 -20.63 -20.53 18.55
C SER A 305 -19.79 -19.27 18.69
N ILE A 306 -19.87 -18.71 19.89
CA ILE A 306 -19.25 -17.48 20.33
C ILE A 306 -17.75 -17.55 20.03
N SER A 307 -17.32 -16.99 18.91
CA SER A 307 -15.96 -16.44 18.82
C SER A 307 -16.09 -15.02 19.32
N PRO A 308 -15.59 -14.71 20.53
CA PRO A 308 -15.70 -13.38 21.10
C PRO A 308 -15.10 -12.40 20.11
N SER A 309 -15.78 -11.27 19.94
CA SER A 309 -15.35 -10.22 19.05
C SER A 309 -13.87 -9.96 19.26
N LEU A 310 -13.15 -10.08 18.16
CA LEU A 310 -11.74 -9.81 17.92
C LEU A 310 -11.37 -8.32 18.15
N SER A 311 -12.08 -7.64 19.05
CA SER A 311 -11.74 -6.37 19.67
C SER A 311 -10.68 -6.63 20.72
N TRP A 312 -9.58 -5.88 20.65
CA TRP A 312 -8.56 -5.88 21.68
C TRP A 312 -9.21 -5.71 23.05
N THR A 313 -8.92 -6.60 23.98
CA THR A 313 -9.40 -6.43 25.35
C THR A 313 -8.70 -5.20 25.96
N PRO A 314 -9.32 -4.53 26.95
CA PRO A 314 -8.66 -3.43 27.67
C PRO A 314 -7.31 -3.85 28.26
N GLU A 315 -7.19 -5.11 28.68
CA GLU A 315 -5.95 -5.70 29.21
C GLU A 315 -4.87 -5.85 28.14
N GLU A 316 -5.20 -6.37 26.96
CA GLU A 316 -4.27 -6.47 25.83
C GLU A 316 -3.80 -5.07 25.37
N LEU A 317 -4.70 -4.07 25.38
CA LEU A 317 -4.33 -2.68 25.08
C LEU A 317 -3.39 -2.10 26.14
N ALA A 318 -3.67 -2.34 27.43
CA ALA A 318 -2.81 -1.87 28.52
C ALA A 318 -1.42 -2.54 28.48
N GLN A 319 -1.36 -3.84 28.18
CA GLN A 319 -0.11 -4.56 27.99
C GLN A 319 0.66 -4.02 26.78
N LEU A 320 -0.01 -3.77 25.65
CA LEU A 320 0.60 -3.16 24.47
C LEU A 320 1.10 -1.73 24.76
N GLU A 321 0.38 -0.93 25.55
CA GLU A 321 0.79 0.42 25.97
C GLU A 321 2.06 0.36 26.82
N THR A 322 2.05 -0.53 27.83
CA THR A 322 3.18 -0.77 28.74
C THR A 322 4.43 -1.21 27.97
N MET A 323 4.26 -2.10 26.99
CA MET A 323 5.35 -2.53 26.13
C MET A 323 5.92 -1.42 25.24
N VAL A 324 5.07 -0.56 24.68
CA VAL A 324 5.55 0.57 23.85
C VAL A 324 6.25 1.63 24.70
N GLU A 325 5.82 1.83 25.94
CA GLU A 325 6.48 2.73 26.89
C GLU A 325 7.83 2.16 27.37
N GLN A 326 7.90 0.86 27.68
CA GLN A 326 9.11 0.21 28.20
C GLN A 326 10.13 -0.14 27.10
N SER A 327 9.65 -0.56 25.93
CA SER A 327 10.51 -0.97 24.83
C SER A 327 10.56 0.14 23.78
N ALA A 328 11.72 0.78 23.65
CA ALA A 328 12.03 1.63 22.50
C ALA A 328 11.98 0.85 21.15
N ASN A 329 11.67 -0.46 21.17
CA ASN A 329 11.74 -1.36 20.03
C ASN A 329 10.37 -1.99 19.69
N VAL A 330 9.64 -1.31 18.81
CA VAL A 330 8.37 -1.74 18.20
C VAL A 330 8.41 -3.18 17.66
N LYS A 331 9.57 -3.65 17.18
CA LYS A 331 9.70 -5.00 16.62
C LYS A 331 9.58 -6.09 17.70
N ALA A 332 9.93 -5.81 18.95
CA ALA A 332 9.76 -6.74 20.06
C ALA A 332 8.27 -6.94 20.39
N ALA A 333 7.49 -5.84 20.43
CA ALA A 333 6.04 -5.89 20.56
C ALA A 333 5.37 -6.64 19.40
N GLU A 334 5.79 -6.38 18.15
CA GLU A 334 5.28 -7.12 16.98
C GLU A 334 5.56 -8.63 17.05
N ARG A 335 6.70 -9.03 17.62
CA ARG A 335 7.07 -10.44 17.79
C ARG A 335 6.24 -11.13 18.88
N GLN A 336 6.02 -10.49 20.02
CA GLN A 336 5.20 -11.07 21.09
C GLN A 336 3.73 -11.20 20.69
N PHE A 337 3.18 -10.20 20.00
CA PHE A 337 1.83 -10.28 19.45
C PHE A 337 1.80 -10.95 18.07
N ALA A 338 2.88 -11.61 17.60
CA ALA A 338 2.91 -12.21 16.27
C ALA A 338 1.86 -13.31 16.06
N HIS A 339 1.43 -13.97 17.14
CA HIS A 339 0.32 -14.92 17.14
C HIS A 339 -1.04 -14.25 16.91
N HIS A 340 -1.15 -12.95 17.21
CA HIS A 340 -2.35 -12.14 17.02
C HIS A 340 -2.16 -11.26 15.79
N ARG A 341 -2.72 -11.66 14.64
CA ARG A 341 -2.97 -10.81 13.46
C ARG A 341 -2.01 -9.61 13.32
N ARG A 342 -0.77 -9.87 12.91
CA ARG A 342 0.33 -8.88 12.78
C ARG A 342 -0.08 -7.53 12.17
N ALA A 343 -1.01 -7.54 11.20
CA ALA A 343 -1.53 -6.32 10.57
C ALA A 343 -2.36 -5.44 11.51
N ASP A 344 -3.14 -6.02 12.42
CA ASP A 344 -3.94 -5.29 13.40
C ASP A 344 -3.07 -4.73 14.52
N VAL A 345 -2.07 -5.50 14.97
CA VAL A 345 -1.04 -5.05 15.92
C VAL A 345 -0.31 -3.84 15.35
N ARG A 346 0.13 -3.87 14.09
CA ARG A 346 0.77 -2.73 13.43
C ARG A 346 -0.12 -1.50 13.37
N ARG A 347 -1.40 -1.68 13.02
CA ARG A 347 -2.37 -0.57 12.98
C ARG A 347 -2.61 0.02 14.37
N GLN A 348 -2.73 -0.80 15.40
CA GLN A 348 -2.90 -0.33 16.77
C GLN A 348 -1.63 0.32 17.32
N LEU A 349 -0.45 -0.27 17.11
CA LEU A 349 0.83 0.34 17.47
C LEU A 349 1.01 1.71 16.80
N ALA A 350 0.64 1.86 15.53
CA ALA A 350 0.69 3.16 14.85
C ALA A 350 -0.27 4.19 15.47
N ARG A 351 -1.50 3.77 15.83
CA ARG A 351 -2.48 4.62 16.53
C ARG A 351 -2.00 5.01 17.93
N MET A 352 -1.48 4.07 18.70
CA MET A 352 -0.95 4.31 20.05
C MET A 352 0.27 5.20 20.01
N ARG A 353 1.19 5.00 19.06
CA ARG A 353 2.32 5.90 18.84
C ARG A 353 1.85 7.30 18.51
N THR A 354 0.79 7.46 17.71
CA THR A 354 0.18 8.77 17.44
C THR A 354 -0.45 9.39 18.69
N ARG A 355 -1.11 8.59 19.55
CA ARG A 355 -1.70 9.06 20.81
C ARG A 355 -0.66 9.44 21.85
N LEU A 356 0.37 8.63 22.05
CA LEU A 356 1.51 8.91 22.92
C LEU A 356 2.27 10.14 22.41
N SER A 357 2.49 10.22 21.09
CA SER A 357 3.03 11.41 20.44
C SER A 357 2.18 12.65 20.72
N LEU A 358 0.84 12.57 20.63
CA LEU A 358 -0.07 13.68 20.97
C LEU A 358 -0.06 14.03 22.46
N ARG A 359 -0.05 13.05 23.37
CA ARG A 359 0.07 13.28 24.82
C ARG A 359 1.40 13.95 25.15
N ASN A 360 2.49 13.45 24.60
CA ASN A 360 3.82 14.04 24.77
C ASN A 360 3.87 15.45 24.17
N LEU A 361 3.26 15.69 23.01
CA LEU A 361 3.15 17.02 22.40
C LEU A 361 2.34 17.96 23.31
N GLN A 362 1.22 17.52 23.85
CA GLN A 362 0.39 18.30 24.78
C GLN A 362 1.13 18.57 26.09
N GLN A 363 1.86 17.60 26.63
CA GLN A 363 2.70 17.79 27.81
C GLN A 363 3.86 18.75 27.54
N LEU A 364 4.53 18.65 26.38
CA LEU A 364 5.58 19.58 25.96
C LEU A 364 5.04 21.01 25.86
N ALA A 365 3.89 21.16 25.18
CA ALA A 365 3.27 22.46 24.93
C ALA A 365 2.70 23.11 26.18
N ARG A 366 2.20 22.32 27.15
CA ARG A 366 1.63 22.82 28.41
C ARG A 366 2.67 23.00 29.51
N GLY A 367 3.64 22.09 29.61
CA GLY A 367 4.57 22.03 30.72
C GLY A 367 5.67 23.08 30.62
N HIS A 368 6.26 23.24 29.43
CA HIS A 368 7.46 24.07 29.27
C HIS A 368 7.55 24.75 27.88
N PRO A 369 6.60 25.64 27.53
CA PRO A 369 6.67 26.39 26.27
C PRO A 369 7.98 27.19 26.14
N ASP A 370 8.52 27.66 27.26
CA ASP A 370 9.76 28.44 27.30
C ASP A 370 10.98 27.56 27.02
N LYS A 371 11.06 26.35 27.59
CA LYS A 371 12.15 25.40 27.28
C LYS A 371 12.19 25.04 25.80
N LEU A 372 11.02 24.82 25.17
CA LEU A 372 10.96 24.54 23.74
C LEU A 372 11.42 25.75 22.91
N THR A 373 11.08 26.96 23.35
CA THR A 373 11.50 28.19 22.66
C THR A 373 13.01 28.43 22.80
N GLU A 374 13.58 28.23 23.98
CA GLU A 374 15.02 28.31 24.22
C GLU A 374 15.79 27.24 23.45
N ALA A 375 15.33 25.98 23.46
CA ALA A 375 15.94 24.91 22.67
C ALA A 375 15.93 25.23 21.16
N VAL A 376 14.86 25.85 20.65
CA VAL A 376 14.80 26.32 19.25
C VAL A 376 15.80 27.46 19.02
N LYS A 377 15.93 28.42 19.93
CA LYS A 377 16.92 29.51 19.81
C LYS A 377 18.35 28.95 19.78
N GLU A 378 18.70 28.05 20.69
CA GLU A 378 20.00 27.39 20.74
C GLU A 378 20.29 26.63 19.44
N ALA A 379 19.31 25.87 18.94
CA ALA A 379 19.45 25.09 17.71
C ALA A 379 19.42 25.90 16.41
N THR A 380 19.01 27.17 16.45
CA THR A 380 19.02 28.05 15.26
C THR A 380 20.42 28.61 15.01
N GLY A 381 21.32 28.59 16.00
CA GLY A 381 22.65 29.18 15.88
C GLY A 381 22.61 30.69 15.59
N ALA A 382 23.76 31.37 15.66
CA ALA A 382 23.82 32.82 15.41
C ALA A 382 23.70 33.19 13.92
N THR A 383 23.88 32.23 13.00
CA THR A 383 24.07 32.50 11.57
C THR A 383 23.20 31.64 10.63
N SER A 384 22.42 30.68 11.13
CA SER A 384 21.58 29.80 10.30
C SER A 384 20.13 30.27 10.33
N GLU A 385 19.51 30.42 9.15
CA GLU A 385 18.07 30.66 9.04
C GLU A 385 17.24 29.39 9.30
N GLU A 386 17.87 28.21 9.28
CA GLU A 386 17.19 26.94 9.44
C GLU A 386 17.44 26.34 10.83
N VAL A 387 16.35 25.96 11.52
CA VAL A 387 16.37 25.33 12.85
C VAL A 387 16.74 23.85 12.73
N ASP A 388 17.82 23.40 13.38
CA ASP A 388 18.12 21.98 13.49
C ASP A 388 17.19 21.28 14.49
N TRP A 389 16.05 20.81 13.99
CA TRP A 389 15.05 20.09 14.79
C TRP A 389 15.57 18.80 15.42
N ARG A 390 16.72 18.26 15.00
CA ARG A 390 17.35 17.11 15.67
C ARG A 390 17.98 17.54 17.00
N GLN A 391 18.63 18.69 17.05
CA GLN A 391 19.16 19.23 18.30
C GLN A 391 18.04 19.63 19.27
N VAL A 392 16.99 20.29 18.76
CA VAL A 392 15.80 20.60 19.58
C VAL A 392 15.19 19.32 20.16
N ALA A 393 15.08 18.27 19.36
CA ALA A 393 14.57 16.98 19.80
C ALA A 393 15.43 16.33 20.88
N LEU A 394 16.75 16.42 20.77
CA LEU A 394 17.69 15.91 21.76
C LEU A 394 17.53 16.66 23.10
N ALA A 395 17.48 17.99 23.07
CA ALA A 395 17.26 18.83 24.25
C ALA A 395 15.91 18.56 24.93
N MET A 396 14.87 18.33 24.13
CA MET A 396 13.50 18.08 24.63
C MET A 396 13.22 16.61 24.92
N GLN A 397 14.20 15.70 24.74
CA GLN A 397 14.03 14.25 24.86
C GLN A 397 12.81 13.72 24.09
N SER A 398 12.62 14.22 22.87
CA SER A 398 11.44 13.95 22.04
C SER A 398 11.85 13.68 20.58
N THR A 399 10.89 13.62 19.67
CA THR A 399 11.20 13.44 18.23
C THR A 399 11.20 14.79 17.49
N PRO A 400 12.03 14.96 16.43
CA PRO A 400 12.10 16.22 15.68
C PRO A 400 10.76 16.70 15.14
N GLY A 401 9.96 15.77 14.57
CA GLY A 401 8.63 16.09 14.05
C GLY A 401 7.65 16.55 15.13
N LEU A 402 7.76 16.00 16.35
CA LEU A 402 6.94 16.42 17.48
C LEU A 402 7.32 17.81 17.98
N CYS A 403 8.61 18.08 18.15
CA CYS A 403 9.10 19.39 18.59
C CYS A 403 8.73 20.48 17.58
N ARG A 404 8.92 20.21 16.29
CA ARG A 404 8.52 21.13 15.21
C ARG A 404 7.03 21.44 15.25
N LYS A 405 6.19 20.42 15.36
CA LYS A 405 4.74 20.61 15.41
C LYS A 405 4.32 21.37 16.68
N ALA A 406 4.86 20.99 17.84
CA ALA A 406 4.60 21.69 19.10
C ALA A 406 4.96 23.17 19.03
N TYR A 407 6.11 23.49 18.43
CA TYR A 407 6.55 24.87 18.25
C TYR A 407 5.65 25.64 17.29
N LEU A 408 5.25 25.05 16.16
CA LEU A 408 4.29 25.67 15.24
C LEU A 408 2.93 25.91 15.89
N ASP A 409 2.42 24.95 16.67
CA ASP A 409 1.17 25.10 17.44
C ASP A 409 1.31 26.19 18.50
N LEU A 410 2.47 26.29 19.17
CA LEU A 410 2.80 27.36 20.11
C LEU A 410 2.76 28.72 19.40
N CYS A 411 3.45 28.87 18.27
CA CYS A 411 3.44 30.07 17.44
C CYS A 411 2.02 30.44 17.00
N ALA A 412 1.24 29.48 16.52
CA ALA A 412 -0.15 29.68 16.11
C ALA A 412 -1.05 30.07 17.28
N SER A 413 -0.83 29.51 18.48
CA SER A 413 -1.59 29.87 19.68
C SER A 413 -1.27 31.29 20.16
N ARG A 414 0.00 31.72 20.07
CA ARG A 414 0.41 33.12 20.32
C ARG A 414 -0.25 34.05 19.30
N GLN A 415 -0.24 33.68 18.02
CA GLN A 415 -0.93 34.43 16.96
C GLN A 415 -2.44 34.56 17.25
N LYS A 416 -3.12 33.48 17.66
CA LYS A 416 -4.56 33.50 17.99
C LYS A 416 -4.90 34.33 19.22
N ARG A 417 -4.07 34.28 20.28
CA ARG A 417 -4.27 35.12 21.48
C ARG A 417 -4.08 36.62 21.18
N SER A 418 -3.39 36.95 20.10
CA SER A 418 -3.14 38.32 19.66
C SER A 418 -4.30 38.96 18.88
N ALA A 419 -5.48 38.32 18.79
CA ALA A 419 -6.54 38.70 17.84
C ALA A 419 -7.05 40.15 17.97
N ARG A 420 -6.94 40.80 19.14
CA ARG A 420 -7.16 42.25 19.26
C ARG A 420 -5.90 42.94 19.76
N TRP A 421 -5.49 43.96 19.04
CA TRP A 421 -4.51 44.93 19.54
C TRP A 421 -5.20 45.78 20.59
N THR A 422 -4.63 45.84 21.79
CA THR A 422 -5.11 46.79 22.81
C THR A 422 -4.62 48.19 22.47
N GLU A 423 -5.25 49.20 23.06
CA GLU A 423 -4.84 50.60 22.88
C GLU A 423 -3.40 50.83 23.39
N ASN A 424 -3.08 50.30 24.58
CA ASN A 424 -1.73 50.33 25.14
C ASN A 424 -0.69 49.67 24.22
N GLU A 425 -1.02 48.53 23.57
CA GLU A 425 -0.12 47.89 22.59
C GLU A 425 0.09 48.78 21.35
N CYS A 426 -0.94 49.50 20.92
CA CYS A 426 -0.84 50.43 19.79
C CYS A 426 -0.01 51.67 20.15
N GLU A 427 -0.14 52.20 21.37
CA GLU A 427 0.67 53.31 21.88
C GLU A 427 2.13 52.91 22.04
N ALA A 428 2.41 51.76 22.67
CA ALA A 428 3.76 51.23 22.79
C ALA A 428 4.41 51.02 21.42
N LEU A 429 3.66 50.50 20.44
CA LEU A 429 4.13 50.34 19.06
C LEU A 429 4.48 51.68 18.40
N ARG A 430 3.64 52.72 18.58
CA ARG A 430 3.93 54.07 18.07
C ARG A 430 5.19 54.65 18.70
N GLY A 431 5.29 54.61 20.04
CA GLY A 431 6.45 55.11 20.76
C GLY A 431 7.74 54.39 20.37
N ALA A 432 7.70 53.07 20.18
CA ALA A 432 8.86 52.29 19.75
C ALA A 432 9.32 52.65 18.32
N VAL A 433 8.38 52.84 17.38
CA VAL A 433 8.70 53.20 16.00
C VAL A 433 9.22 54.65 15.92
N GLU A 434 8.64 55.56 16.70
CA GLU A 434 9.08 56.95 16.78
C GLU A 434 10.48 57.07 17.40
N ALA A 435 10.75 56.36 18.49
CA ALA A 435 12.06 56.35 19.14
C ALA A 435 13.18 55.78 18.26
N LEU A 436 12.88 54.76 17.44
CA LEU A 436 13.87 54.17 16.52
C LEU A 436 14.02 54.97 15.20
N GLY A 437 13.03 55.80 14.85
CA GLY A 437 12.99 56.53 13.59
C GLY A 437 12.77 55.60 12.39
N LEU A 438 11.54 55.52 11.88
CA LEU A 438 11.26 54.71 10.69
C LEU A 438 12.10 55.19 9.50
N GLY A 439 12.96 54.31 8.96
CA GLY A 439 13.85 54.61 7.83
C GLY A 439 15.27 55.01 8.21
N THR A 440 15.61 55.06 9.50
CA THR A 440 17.01 55.21 9.94
C THR A 440 17.82 53.93 9.70
N PRO A 441 19.14 54.04 9.44
CA PRO A 441 20.02 52.87 9.44
C PRO A 441 20.00 52.21 10.82
N GLY A 442 19.44 51.00 10.92
CA GLY A 442 19.27 50.27 12.18
C GLY A 442 17.81 50.05 12.59
N PHE A 443 16.84 50.64 11.89
CA PHE A 443 15.44 50.29 12.09
C PHE A 443 15.21 48.81 11.68
N SER A 444 14.78 48.00 12.65
CA SER A 444 14.30 46.64 12.40
C SER A 444 13.07 46.36 13.24
N TRP A 445 12.09 45.69 12.64
CA TRP A 445 10.88 45.23 13.34
C TRP A 445 11.19 44.22 14.44
N ASP A 446 12.35 43.56 14.42
CA ASP A 446 12.83 42.71 15.51
C ASP A 446 13.23 43.54 16.75
N VAL A 447 13.78 44.74 16.53
CA VAL A 447 14.09 45.68 17.63
C VAL A 447 12.78 46.24 18.19
N VAL A 448 11.84 46.62 17.32
CA VAL A 448 10.49 47.07 17.74
C VAL A 448 9.79 45.98 18.56
N ALA A 449 9.83 44.72 18.12
CA ALA A 449 9.22 43.61 18.83
C ALA A 449 9.80 43.45 20.24
N ARG A 450 11.12 43.59 20.40
CA ARG A 450 11.78 43.54 21.72
C ARG A 450 11.38 44.71 22.64
N ILE A 451 11.18 45.92 22.09
CA ILE A 451 10.76 47.10 22.87
C ILE A 451 9.29 46.98 23.31
N VAL A 452 8.41 46.62 22.39
CA VAL A 452 6.95 46.52 22.65
C VAL A 452 6.60 45.24 23.43
N GLY A 453 7.45 44.22 23.35
CA GLY A 453 7.34 42.92 23.99
C GLY A 453 7.10 41.79 22.98
N ASP A 454 7.64 40.59 23.25
CA ASP A 454 7.62 39.43 22.34
C ASP A 454 6.25 38.72 22.23
N ARG A 455 5.15 39.47 22.39
CA ARG A 455 3.78 38.95 22.26
C ARG A 455 3.38 38.69 20.82
N ARG A 456 4.00 39.37 19.85
CA ARG A 456 3.67 39.30 18.42
C ARG A 456 4.94 39.19 17.60
N LEU A 457 4.81 38.64 16.40
CA LEU A 457 5.93 38.51 15.47
C LEU A 457 6.25 39.87 14.81
N PRO A 458 7.52 40.13 14.44
CA PRO A 458 7.96 41.39 13.81
C PRO A 458 7.06 41.86 12.65
N HIS A 459 6.71 40.97 11.73
CA HIS A 459 5.85 41.30 10.59
C HIS A 459 4.41 41.71 10.99
N GLN A 460 3.93 41.28 12.17
CA GLN A 460 2.62 41.66 12.67
C GLN A 460 2.64 43.10 13.21
N TYR A 461 3.73 43.50 13.87
CA TYR A 461 3.97 44.90 14.24
C TYR A 461 4.00 45.80 13.01
N ALA A 462 4.74 45.39 11.97
CA ALA A 462 4.79 46.10 10.70
C ALA A 462 3.40 46.27 10.06
N ALA A 463 2.65 45.18 9.94
CA ALA A 463 1.32 45.19 9.35
C ALA A 463 0.33 46.05 10.16
N LYS A 464 0.41 46.00 11.49
CA LYS A 464 -0.44 46.82 12.35
C LYS A 464 -0.10 48.30 12.23
N TYR A 465 1.17 48.66 12.31
CA TYR A 465 1.60 50.05 12.19
C TYR A 465 1.18 50.64 10.84
N ALA A 466 1.38 49.89 9.74
CA ALA A 466 0.90 50.29 8.42
C ALA A 466 -0.63 50.52 8.37
N ASN A 467 -1.41 49.70 9.06
CA ASN A 467 -2.87 49.89 9.16
C ASN A 467 -3.26 51.09 10.03
N MET A 468 -2.49 51.40 11.07
CA MET A 468 -2.70 52.58 11.91
C MET A 468 -2.46 53.86 11.11
N MET A 469 -1.41 53.92 10.30
CA MET A 469 -1.10 55.09 9.45
C MET A 469 -2.12 55.32 8.33
N LYS A 470 -2.87 54.28 7.92
CA LYS A 470 -3.92 54.38 6.90
C LYS A 470 -5.24 54.94 7.41
N ARG A 471 -5.46 54.98 8.72
CA ARG A 471 -6.68 55.54 9.32
C ARG A 471 -6.31 56.90 9.92
N PRO A 472 -6.46 58.01 9.17
CA PRO A 472 -6.32 59.33 9.77
C PRO A 472 -7.29 59.44 10.94
N SER A 473 -6.77 59.89 12.08
CA SER A 473 -7.49 60.13 13.33
C SER A 473 -8.64 61.11 13.15
#